data_AF-A0A841RCB1-F1
#
_entry.id   AF-A0A841RCB1-F1
#
_cell.length_a   1.000
_cell.length_b   1.000
_cell.length_c   1.000
_cell.angle_alpha   90.00
_cell.angle_beta   90.00
_cell.angle_gamma   90.00
#
_symmetry.space_group_name_H-M   'P 1'
#
loop_
_entity.id
_entity.type
_entity.pdbx_description
1 polymer ?
#
loop_
_entity_poly.entity_id
_entity_poly.type
_entity_poly.pdbx_seq_one_letter_code
_entity_poly.pdbx_strand_id
1 'polypeptide(L)'
;MEKYSDELLEQIEVLKEKAEENRLQKSLGNLSRQFNAWKKKNLDSRTLASHIKEWYFINMEGGKYTSGSDPGMPIAKALTDGYLKESDISPELLSRLEILIEILKV
;
A
#
# COMPACT_ATOMS: atom_id res chain seq x y z
N MET A 1 -6.18 24.86 2.64
CA MET A 1 -5.45 23.81 1.89
C MET A 1 -5.17 24.38 0.52
N GLU A 2 -3.89 24.58 0.18
CA GLU A 2 -3.52 24.85 -1.21
C GLU A 2 -4.02 23.70 -2.08
N LYS A 3 -4.72 24.05 -3.16
CA LYS A 3 -5.12 23.04 -4.14
C LYS A 3 -3.87 22.45 -4.78
N TYR A 4 -3.88 21.13 -4.96
CA TYR A 4 -2.95 20.46 -5.86
C TYR A 4 -3.15 21.00 -7.27
N SER A 5 -2.05 21.19 -8.01
CA SER A 5 -2.11 21.43 -9.46
C SER A 5 -2.55 20.15 -10.17
N ASP A 6 -3.01 20.27 -11.41
CA ASP A 6 -3.41 19.11 -12.22
C ASP A 6 -2.23 18.13 -12.41
N GLU A 7 -1.01 18.65 -12.59
CA GLU A 7 0.21 17.84 -12.68
C GLU A 7 0.48 17.04 -11.39
N LEU A 8 0.24 17.64 -10.22
CA LEU A 8 0.40 16.93 -8.95
C LEU A 8 -0.71 15.88 -8.74
N LEU A 9 -1.93 16.15 -9.20
CA LEU A 9 -3.02 15.17 -9.16
C LEU A 9 -2.73 13.96 -10.05
N GLU A 10 -2.18 14.17 -11.26
CA GLU A 10 -1.74 13.08 -12.13
C GLU A 10 -0.62 12.26 -11.47
N GLN A 11 0.38 12.92 -10.88
CA GLN A 11 1.43 12.24 -10.12
C GLN A 11 0.85 11.41 -8.96
N ILE A 12 -0.14 11.94 -8.24
CA ILE A 12 -0.82 11.24 -7.15
C ILE A 12 -1.49 9.96 -7.66
N GLU A 13 -2.20 9.99 -8.79
CA GLU A 13 -2.85 8.78 -9.33
C GLU A 13 -1.83 7.71 -9.72
N VAL A 14 -0.73 8.08 -10.39
CA VAL A 14 0.36 7.14 -10.71
C VAL A 14 0.96 6.54 -9.44
N LEU A 15 1.15 7.34 -8.40
CA LEU A 15 1.69 6.87 -7.12
C LEU A 15 0.73 5.96 -6.36
N LYS A 16 -0.59 6.18 -6.46
CA LYS A 16 -1.61 5.27 -5.89
C LYS A 16 -1.53 3.89 -6.52
N GLU A 17 -1.45 3.82 -7.85
CA GLU A 17 -1.31 2.56 -8.58
C GLU A 17 -0.02 1.83 -8.19
N LYS A 18 1.10 2.55 -8.14
CA LYS A 18 2.40 2.01 -7.71
C LYS A 18 2.38 1.51 -6.27
N ALA A 19 1.77 2.26 -5.35
CA ALA A 19 1.62 1.87 -3.96
C ALA A 19 0.80 0.58 -3.83
N GLU A 20 -0.30 0.47 -4.57
CA GLU A 20 -1.16 -0.71 -4.57
C GLU A 20 -0.44 -1.94 -5.14
N GLU A 21 0.30 -1.78 -6.23
CA GLU A 21 1.11 -2.85 -6.81
C GLU A 21 2.17 -3.33 -5.81
N ASN A 22 2.94 -2.43 -5.19
CA ASN A 22 3.93 -2.77 -4.17
C ASN A 22 3.30 -3.48 -2.97
N ARG A 23 2.10 -3.05 -2.57
CA ARG A 23 1.32 -3.68 -1.49
C ARG A 23 0.93 -5.11 -1.86
N LEU A 24 0.38 -5.32 -3.05
CA LEU A 24 -0.02 -6.62 -3.56
C LEU A 24 1.19 -7.55 -3.69
N GLN A 25 2.32 -7.08 -4.22
CA GLN A 25 3.55 -7.86 -4.32
C GLN A 25 4.06 -8.32 -2.95
N LYS A 26 4.11 -7.44 -1.94
CA LYS A 26 4.49 -7.81 -0.58
C LYS A 26 3.52 -8.85 0.01
N SER A 27 2.22 -8.64 -0.20
CA SER A 27 1.15 -9.53 0.26
C SER A 27 1.26 -10.93 -0.37
N LEU A 28 1.46 -11.01 -1.68
CA LEU A 28 1.71 -12.26 -2.41
C LEU A 28 3.01 -12.93 -1.98
N GLY A 29 4.07 -12.15 -1.73
CA GLY A 29 5.33 -12.66 -1.20
C GLY A 29 5.18 -13.31 0.19
N ASN A 30 4.29 -12.77 1.04
CA ASN A 30 3.94 -13.40 2.32
C ASN A 30 3.18 -14.71 2.10
N LEU A 31 2.18 -14.73 1.21
CA LEU A 31 1.43 -15.96 0.90
C LEU A 31 2.33 -17.06 0.31
N SER A 32 3.24 -16.69 -0.59
CA SER A 32 4.24 -17.59 -1.16
C SER A 32 5.13 -18.24 -0.09
N ARG A 33 5.51 -17.48 0.96
CA ARG A 33 6.23 -18.04 2.11
C ARG A 33 5.41 -19.10 2.85
N GLN A 34 4.10 -18.91 3.00
CA GLN A 34 3.21 -19.93 3.59
C GLN A 34 3.13 -21.19 2.75
N PHE A 35 3.02 -21.06 1.42
CA PHE A 35 3.09 -22.20 0.50
C PHE A 35 4.42 -22.95 0.63
N ASN A 36 5.54 -22.24 0.73
CA ASN A 36 6.84 -22.86 0.90
C ASN A 36 6.99 -23.57 2.27
N ALA A 37 6.43 -23.01 3.34
CA ALA A 37 6.39 -23.67 4.64
C ALA A 37 5.57 -24.97 4.59
N TRP A 38 4.42 -24.96 3.91
CA TRP A 38 3.62 -26.17 3.69
C TRP A 38 4.36 -27.23 2.85
N LYS A 39 5.01 -26.84 1.74
CA LYS A 39 5.84 -27.75 0.94
C LYS A 39 6.93 -28.42 1.76
N LYS A 40 7.52 -27.68 2.71
CA LYS A 40 8.54 -28.17 3.66
C LYS A 40 7.96 -28.94 4.85
N LYS A 41 6.64 -29.17 4.89
CA LYS A 41 5.91 -29.83 5.99
C LYS A 41 5.99 -29.11 7.34
N ASN A 42 6.30 -27.80 7.33
CA ASN A 42 6.31 -26.95 8.53
C ASN A 42 4.95 -26.27 8.79
N LEU A 43 3.99 -26.47 7.90
CA LEU A 43 2.64 -25.94 7.96
C LEU A 43 1.70 -27.03 7.41
N ASP A 44 0.57 -27.28 8.08
CA ASP A 44 -0.43 -28.23 7.58
C ASP A 44 -1.34 -27.60 6.51
N SER A 45 -2.07 -28.44 5.77
CA SER A 45 -2.92 -28.00 4.68
C SER A 45 -4.13 -27.17 5.12
N ARG A 46 -4.66 -27.38 6.33
CA ARG A 46 -5.79 -26.58 6.85
C ARG A 46 -5.34 -25.18 7.18
N THR A 47 -4.17 -25.04 7.82
CA THR A 47 -3.60 -23.73 8.11
C THR A 47 -3.26 -22.96 6.83
N LEU A 48 -2.66 -23.63 5.83
CA LEU A 48 -2.44 -23.01 4.51
C LEU A 48 -3.75 -22.52 3.88
N ALA A 49 -4.81 -23.34 3.89
CA ALA A 49 -6.11 -22.96 3.35
C ALA A 49 -6.69 -21.73 4.07
N SER A 50 -6.51 -21.63 5.39
CA SER A 50 -6.91 -20.44 6.16
C SER A 50 -6.16 -19.19 5.71
N HIS A 51 -4.84 -19.26 5.51
CA HIS A 51 -4.05 -18.12 5.03
C HIS A 51 -4.44 -17.69 3.61
N ILE A 52 -4.75 -18.63 2.71
CA ILE A 52 -5.25 -18.30 1.37
C ILE A 52 -6.59 -17.57 1.46
N LYS A 53 -7.50 -18.07 2.30
CA LYS A 53 -8.82 -17.46 2.52
C LYS A 53 -8.68 -16.04 3.06
N GLU A 54 -7.88 -15.85 4.11
CA GLU A 54 -7.59 -14.54 4.71
C GLU A 54 -6.97 -13.58 3.69
N TRP A 55 -5.98 -14.03 2.92
CA TRP A 55 -5.37 -13.24 1.86
C TRP A 55 -6.42 -12.81 0.82
N TYR A 56 -7.30 -13.71 0.38
CA TYR A 56 -8.36 -13.38 -0.55
C TYR A 56 -9.29 -12.27 0.00
N PHE A 57 -9.78 -12.41 1.23
CA PHE A 57 -10.65 -11.41 1.84
C PHE A 57 -9.99 -10.04 1.96
N ILE A 58 -8.74 -9.98 2.43
CA ILE A 58 -8.03 -8.71 2.64
C ILE A 58 -7.73 -7.98 1.33
N ASN A 59 -7.55 -8.70 0.22
CA ASN A 59 -7.06 -8.13 -1.04
C ASN A 59 -8.15 -7.97 -2.11
N MET A 60 -9.32 -8.61 -1.97
CA MET A 60 -10.43 -8.49 -2.92
C MET A 60 -11.39 -7.33 -2.61
N GLU A 61 -11.46 -6.86 -1.37
CA GLU A 61 -12.26 -5.69 -1.00
C GLU A 61 -11.52 -4.38 -1.30
N GLY A 62 -11.46 -4.00 -2.58
CA GLY A 62 -11.16 -2.63 -3.04
C GLY A 62 -9.73 -2.10 -2.80
N GLY A 63 -9.27 -1.20 -3.68
CA GLY A 63 -7.96 -0.58 -3.56
C GLY A 63 -7.83 0.27 -2.30
N LYS A 64 -6.85 -0.02 -1.43
CA LYS A 64 -6.68 0.65 -0.13
C LYS A 64 -6.35 2.14 -0.25
N TYR A 65 -5.96 2.60 -1.43
CA TYR A 65 -5.51 3.96 -1.70
C TYR A 65 -6.50 4.80 -2.54
N THR A 66 -7.78 4.40 -2.55
CA THR A 66 -8.82 5.05 -3.37
C THR A 66 -9.69 6.07 -2.63
N SER A 67 -9.57 6.18 -1.30
CA SER A 67 -10.46 7.01 -0.47
C SER A 67 -9.72 8.00 0.43
N GLY A 68 -10.27 9.20 0.54
CA GLY A 68 -9.75 10.30 1.37
C GLY A 68 -10.38 11.63 0.97
N SER A 69 -10.58 12.54 1.93
CA SER A 69 -10.99 13.93 1.63
C SER A 69 -9.85 14.76 1.01
N ASP A 70 -8.60 14.37 1.30
CA ASP A 70 -7.40 14.94 0.73
C ASP A 70 -6.77 13.95 -0.27
N PRO A 71 -6.53 14.34 -1.55
CA PRO A 71 -5.91 13.49 -2.55
C PRO A 71 -4.53 12.93 -2.18
N GLY A 72 -3.77 13.64 -1.34
CA GLY A 72 -2.45 13.23 -0.87
C GLY A 72 -2.48 12.22 0.28
N MET A 73 -3.61 12.10 1.00
CA MET A 73 -3.73 11.19 2.16
C MET A 73 -3.36 9.73 1.82
N PRO A 74 -3.81 9.14 0.70
CA PRO A 74 -3.39 7.80 0.31
C PRO A 74 -1.87 7.65 0.12
N ILE A 75 -1.20 8.69 -0.39
CA ILE A 75 0.26 8.68 -0.61
C ILE A 75 1.01 8.77 0.72
N ALA A 76 0.59 9.66 1.62
CA ALA A 76 1.14 9.76 2.97
C ALA A 76 1.00 8.43 3.74
N LYS A 77 -0.15 7.75 3.59
CA LYS A 77 -0.37 6.41 4.14
C LYS A 77 0.57 5.38 3.52
N ALA A 78 0.71 5.35 2.20
CA ALA A 78 1.59 4.42 1.50
C ALA A 78 3.08 4.59 1.89
N LEU A 79 3.53 5.83 2.15
CA LEU A 79 4.86 6.09 2.70
C LEU A 79 5.02 5.52 4.11
N THR A 80 4.05 5.79 4.99
CA THR A 80 4.07 5.33 6.38
C THR A 80 4.05 3.80 6.48
N ASP A 81 3.25 3.15 5.64
CA ASP A 81 3.14 1.69 5.56
C ASP A 81 4.34 1.03 4.83
N GLY A 82 5.23 1.85 4.24
CA GLY A 82 6.45 1.40 3.54
C GLY A 82 6.20 0.77 2.17
N TYR A 83 5.11 1.15 1.50
CA TYR A 83 4.77 0.74 0.14
C TYR A 83 5.22 1.76 -0.92
N LEU A 84 5.58 2.97 -0.51
CA LEU A 84 6.33 3.95 -1.30
C LEU A 84 7.57 4.39 -0.51
N LYS A 85 8.55 4.94 -1.22
CA LYS A 85 9.71 5.61 -0.64
C LYS A 85 9.65 7.10 -0.99
N GLU A 86 10.29 7.95 -0.17
CA GLU A 86 10.40 9.38 -0.47
C GLU A 86 11.06 9.64 -1.83
N SER A 87 12.01 8.78 -2.24
CA SER A 87 12.66 8.84 -3.56
C SER A 87 11.71 8.59 -4.74
N ASP A 88 10.52 8.04 -4.49
CA ASP A 88 9.51 7.82 -5.53
C ASP A 88 8.67 9.09 -5.79
N ILE A 89 8.83 10.14 -4.96
CA ILE A 89 7.94 11.30 -4.91
C ILE A 89 8.71 12.56 -5.30
N SER A 90 8.08 13.43 -6.09
CA SER A 90 8.67 14.72 -6.43
C SER A 90 8.86 15.58 -5.18
N PRO A 91 9.93 16.40 -5.08
CA PRO A 91 10.15 17.25 -3.91
C PRO A 91 8.98 18.18 -3.60
N GLU A 92 8.27 18.66 -4.63
CA GLU A 92 7.08 19.51 -4.47
C GLU A 92 5.90 18.74 -3.87
N LEU A 93 5.64 17.51 -4.32
CA LEU A 93 4.58 16.70 -3.74
C LEU A 93 4.94 16.31 -2.29
N LEU A 94 6.21 15.97 -2.04
CA LEU A 94 6.67 15.55 -0.71
C LEU A 94 6.45 16.65 0.33
N SER A 95 6.79 17.91 0.03
CA SER A 95 6.59 19.03 0.96
C SER A 95 5.11 19.23 1.32
N ARG A 96 4.21 19.00 0.38
CA ARG A 96 2.75 19.07 0.62
C ARG A 96 2.23 17.91 1.47
N LEU A 97 2.94 16.78 1.52
CA LEU A 97 2.56 15.60 2.28
C LEU A 97 3.09 15.60 3.72
N GLU A 98 4.05 16.47 4.07
CA GLU A 98 4.73 16.47 5.38
C GLU A 98 3.74 16.44 6.56
N ILE A 99 2.76 17.35 6.56
CA ILE A 99 1.75 17.43 7.62
C ILE A 99 0.89 16.14 7.68
N LEU A 100 0.52 15.59 6.52
CA LEU A 100 -0.28 14.36 6.46
C LEU A 100 0.51 13.16 6.98
N ILE A 101 1.81 13.10 6.68
CA ILE A 101 2.73 12.07 7.18
C ILE A 101 2.88 12.19 8.69
N GLU A 102 3.02 13.41 9.23
CA GLU A 102 3.11 13.62 10.68
C GLU A 102 1.86 13.16 11.42
N ILE A 103 0.67 13.48 10.89
CA ILE A 103 -0.62 13.04 11.48
C ILE A 103 -0.70 11.51 11.57
N LEU A 104 -0.18 10.79 10.57
CA LEU A 104 -0.23 9.32 10.51
C LEU A 104 0.81 8.63 11.39
N LYS A 105 1.82 9.35 11.89
CA LYS A 105 2.87 8.81 12.77
C LYS A 105 2.50 8.85 14.26
N VAL A 106 1.41 9.53 14.62
CA VAL A 106 0.86 9.62 15.99
C VAL A 106 0.05 8.36 16.31
#